data_AF-G5GQR9-F1
#
_entry.id   AF-G5GQR9-F1
#
_cell.length_a   1.000
_cell.length_b   1.000
_cell.length_c   1.000
_cell.angle_alpha   90.00
_cell.angle_beta   90.00
_cell.angle_gamma   90.00
#
_symmetry.space_group_name_H-M   'P 1'
#
loop_
_entity.id
_entity.type
_entity.pdbx_description
1 polymer ?
#
loop_
_entity_poly.entity_id
_entity_poly.type
_entity_poly.pdbx_seq_one_letter_code
_entity_poly.pdbx_strand_id
1 'polypeptide(L)'
;MVAKKENAPQTAREKGECSMIVNDINVTVNGLSDITPHEVENYIAYIEGQTHEKLDRLSITGTDDGRVTLGYEMRQPKFERVRRITGYLVGTTDRWNNAKQAEEHERVKHGLH
;
A
#
# COMPACT_ATOMS: atom_id res chain seq x y z
N MET A 1 -21.07 -20.39 -26.96
CA MET A 1 -21.64 -19.73 -25.78
C MET A 1 -20.71 -19.99 -24.60
N VAL A 2 -19.94 -18.98 -24.18
CA VAL A 2 -19.00 -19.10 -23.06
C VAL A 2 -19.77 -18.80 -21.78
N ALA A 3 -20.04 -19.82 -20.97
CA ALA A 3 -20.71 -19.66 -19.69
C ALA A 3 -19.80 -18.84 -18.76
N LYS A 4 -20.26 -17.64 -18.39
CA LYS A 4 -19.67 -16.87 -17.28
C LYS A 4 -19.95 -17.65 -16.01
N LYS A 5 -18.93 -18.26 -15.41
CA LYS A 5 -18.97 -18.73 -14.03
C LYS A 5 -19.07 -17.49 -13.15
N GLU A 6 -20.26 -17.25 -12.59
CA GLU A 6 -20.44 -16.34 -11.48
C GLU A 6 -19.61 -16.86 -10.30
N ASN A 7 -18.69 -16.03 -9.82
CA ASN A 7 -17.80 -16.38 -8.73
C ASN A 7 -18.58 -16.18 -7.42
N ALA A 8 -19.19 -17.25 -6.91
CA ALA A 8 -19.80 -17.25 -5.59
C ALA A 8 -18.73 -17.01 -4.52
N PRO A 9 -18.97 -16.17 -3.49
CA PRO A 9 -18.02 -16.00 -2.41
C PRO A 9 -17.91 -17.32 -1.64
N GLN A 10 -16.74 -17.94 -1.71
CA GLN A 10 -16.43 -19.17 -0.98
C GLN A 10 -16.35 -18.83 0.52
N THR A 11 -17.47 -18.97 1.23
CA THR A 11 -17.47 -19.02 2.70
C THR A 11 -17.33 -20.49 3.12
N ALA A 12 -16.09 -20.92 3.30
CA ALA A 12 -15.80 -22.18 3.99
C ALA A 12 -16.21 -22.00 5.47
N ARG A 13 -17.29 -22.67 5.87
CA ARG A 13 -17.73 -22.75 7.26
C ARG A 13 -17.10 -23.97 7.91
N GLU A 14 -15.99 -23.79 8.60
CA GLU A 14 -15.53 -24.72 9.64
C GLU A 14 -15.20 -23.95 10.93
N LYS A 15 -15.94 -24.31 11.98
CA LYS A 15 -15.73 -24.01 13.42
C LYS A 15 -15.36 -22.57 13.81
N GLY A 16 -16.37 -21.75 14.10
CA GLY A 16 -16.24 -20.56 14.97
C GLY A 16 -15.38 -19.40 14.45
N GLU A 17 -14.82 -19.54 13.26
CA GLU A 17 -14.00 -18.55 12.57
C GLU A 17 -14.74 -18.06 11.31
N CYS A 18 -14.85 -16.74 11.17
CA CYS A 18 -15.45 -16.06 10.03
C CYS A 18 -14.40 -15.15 9.39
N SER A 19 -14.12 -15.36 8.11
CA SER A 19 -13.24 -14.49 7.33
C SER A 19 -14.05 -13.67 6.33
N MET A 20 -13.79 -12.37 6.28
CA MET A 20 -14.44 -11.44 5.35
C MET A 20 -13.48 -10.34 4.90
N ILE A 21 -13.82 -9.65 3.80
CA ILE A 21 -13.07 -8.49 3.32
C ILE A 21 -13.95 -7.26 3.53
N VAL A 22 -13.40 -6.25 4.22
CA VAL A 22 -14.07 -4.96 4.47
C VAL A 22 -13.09 -3.86 4.09
N ASN A 23 -13.45 -2.96 3.18
CA ASN A 23 -12.58 -1.86 2.72
C ASN A 23 -11.17 -2.30 2.28
N ASP A 24 -11.08 -3.40 1.52
CA ASP A 24 -9.82 -4.03 1.08
C ASP A 24 -8.90 -4.51 2.23
N ILE A 25 -9.44 -4.68 3.44
CA ILE A 25 -8.75 -5.22 4.62
C ILE A 25 -9.22 -6.65 4.87
N ASN A 26 -8.28 -7.55 5.12
CA ASN A 26 -8.60 -8.93 5.49
C ASN A 26 -9.02 -9.00 6.96
N VAL A 27 -10.28 -9.34 7.22
CA VAL A 27 -10.84 -9.41 8.57
C VAL A 27 -11.11 -10.86 8.95
N THR A 28 -10.55 -11.29 10.07
CA THR A 28 -10.81 -12.59 10.68
C THR A 28 -11.51 -12.39 12.01
N VAL A 29 -12.62 -13.09 12.23
CA VAL A 29 -13.41 -13.02 13.45
C VAL A 29 -13.50 -14.41 14.08
N ASN A 30 -13.05 -14.53 15.32
CA ASN A 30 -12.98 -15.77 16.08
C ASN A 30 -13.84 -15.67 17.33
N GLY A 31 -14.71 -16.66 17.56
CA GLY A 31 -15.48 -16.77 18.80
C GLY A 31 -16.61 -15.75 18.94
N LEU A 32 -16.96 -15.02 17.88
CA LEU A 32 -18.12 -14.12 17.82
C LEU A 32 -19.03 -14.53 16.66
N SER A 33 -20.30 -14.84 16.96
CA SER A 33 -21.28 -15.26 15.95
C SER A 33 -22.05 -14.11 15.31
N ASP A 34 -22.15 -12.96 16.00
CA ASP A 34 -23.16 -11.93 15.71
C ASP A 34 -22.53 -10.57 15.35
N ILE A 35 -21.28 -10.56 14.86
CA ILE A 35 -20.59 -9.32 14.49
C ILE A 35 -21.22 -8.72 13.22
N THR A 36 -21.51 -7.42 13.25
CA THR A 36 -22.07 -6.71 12.09
C THR A 36 -20.95 -6.07 11.25
N PRO A 37 -21.14 -5.90 9.92
CA PRO A 37 -20.17 -5.20 9.08
C PRO A 37 -19.87 -3.78 9.57
N HIS A 38 -20.89 -3.06 10.06
CA HIS A 38 -20.74 -1.72 10.61
C HIS A 38 -19.88 -1.71 11.89
N GLU A 39 -19.96 -2.75 12.72
CA GLU A 39 -19.09 -2.89 13.88
C GLU A 39 -17.63 -3.12 13.47
N VAL A 40 -17.40 -3.94 12.46
CA VAL A 40 -16.06 -4.14 11.86
C VAL A 40 -15.51 -2.81 11.31
N GLU A 41 -16.33 -2.05 10.58
CA GLU A 41 -15.96 -0.71 10.08
C GLU A 41 -15.58 0.24 11.21
N ASN A 42 -16.31 0.22 12.34
CA ASN A 42 -15.98 1.03 13.50
C ASN A 42 -14.64 0.63 14.13
N TYR A 43 -14.34 -0.67 14.23
CA TYR A 43 -13.03 -1.12 14.72
C TYR A 43 -11.90 -0.69 13.79
N ILE A 44 -12.09 -0.80 12.48
CA ILE A 44 -11.13 -0.31 11.49
C ILE A 44 -10.91 1.20 11.67
N ALA A 45 -11.98 1.99 11.71
CA ALA A 45 -11.92 3.45 11.85
C ALA A 45 -11.25 3.87 13.17
N TYR A 46 -11.51 3.16 14.26
CA TYR A 46 -10.86 3.39 15.55
C TYR A 46 -9.35 3.18 15.47
N ILE A 47 -8.89 2.07 14.88
CA ILE A 47 -7.45 1.77 14.76
C ILE A 47 -6.77 2.74 13.80
N GLU A 48 -7.37 3.03 12.64
CA GLU A 48 -6.82 4.02 11.68
C GLU A 48 -6.74 5.42 12.30
N GLY A 49 -7.72 5.81 13.11
CA GLY A 49 -7.72 7.11 13.80
C GLY A 49 -6.63 7.24 14.88
N GLN A 50 -6.26 6.13 15.54
CA GLN A 50 -5.17 6.14 16.53
C GLN A 50 -3.79 6.11 15.86
N THR A 51 -3.65 5.28 14.82
CA THR A 51 -2.34 5.01 14.20
C THR A 51 -2.01 5.97 13.05
N HIS A 52 -3.01 6.61 12.46
CA HIS A 52 -2.94 7.40 11.22
C HIS A 52 -2.41 6.60 10.01
N GLU A 53 -2.43 5.27 10.09
CA GLU A 53 -1.96 4.35 9.05
C GLU A 53 -3.09 3.42 8.60
N LYS A 54 -2.98 2.91 7.37
CA LYS A 54 -3.97 1.98 6.80
C LYS A 54 -3.70 0.55 7.27
N LEU A 55 -4.75 -0.19 7.61
CA LEU A 55 -4.63 -1.61 7.94
C LEU A 55 -4.48 -2.46 6.66
N ASP A 56 -3.82 -3.60 6.81
CA ASP A 56 -3.80 -4.69 5.83
C ASP A 56 -4.63 -5.88 6.31
N ARG A 57 -4.55 -6.17 7.62
CA ARG A 57 -5.26 -7.26 8.28
C ARG A 57 -5.80 -6.82 9.64
N LEU A 58 -7.00 -7.29 9.98
CA LEU A 58 -7.61 -7.18 11.30
C LEU A 58 -8.06 -8.57 11.78
N SER A 59 -7.77 -8.89 13.04
CA SER A 59 -8.23 -10.08 13.74
C SER A 59 -9.01 -9.67 14.98
N ILE A 60 -10.24 -10.17 15.11
CA ILE A 60 -11.16 -9.89 16.20
C ILE A 60 -11.42 -11.21 16.91
N THR A 61 -11.04 -11.31 18.18
CA THR A 61 -11.26 -12.53 18.97
C THR A 61 -12.11 -12.21 20.17
N GLY A 62 -13.28 -12.85 20.27
CA GLY A 62 -14.13 -12.78 21.45
C GLY A 62 -13.54 -13.59 22.61
N THR A 63 -13.66 -13.06 23.83
CA THR A 63 -13.25 -13.74 25.06
C THR A 63 -14.47 -14.05 25.94
N ASP A 64 -14.39 -15.08 26.76
CA ASP A 64 -15.52 -15.57 27.59
C ASP A 64 -16.03 -14.54 28.61
N ASP A 65 -15.23 -13.51 28.91
CA ASP A 65 -15.57 -12.41 29.82
C ASP A 65 -16.28 -11.24 29.11
N GLY A 66 -16.71 -11.41 27.86
CA GLY A 66 -17.41 -10.40 27.09
C GLY A 66 -16.52 -9.28 26.55
N ARG A 67 -15.19 -9.46 26.58
CA ARG A 67 -14.23 -8.56 25.93
C ARG A 67 -13.92 -9.03 24.51
N VAL A 68 -13.26 -8.15 23.76
CA VAL A 68 -12.73 -8.45 22.44
C VAL A 68 -11.25 -8.11 22.40
N THR A 69 -10.47 -9.02 21.83
CA THR A 69 -9.05 -8.80 21.54
C THR A 69 -8.91 -8.43 20.08
N LEU A 70 -8.24 -7.31 19.81
CA LEU A 70 -7.97 -6.83 18.46
C LEU A 70 -6.48 -7.01 18.14
N GLY A 71 -6.16 -7.86 17.16
CA GLY A 71 -4.84 -7.94 16.56
C GLY A 71 -4.88 -7.35 15.15
N TYR A 72 -3.90 -6.55 14.75
CA TYR A 72 -3.89 -5.92 13.43
C TYR A 72 -2.48 -5.87 12.84
N GLU A 73 -2.43 -5.89 11.51
CA GLU A 73 -1.20 -5.66 10.74
C GLU A 73 -1.39 -4.41 9.90
N MET A 74 -0.43 -3.48 9.98
CA MET A 74 -0.43 -2.25 9.19
C MET A 74 0.06 -2.55 7.78
N ARG A 75 -0.53 -1.85 6.81
CA ARG A 75 -0.07 -1.88 5.43
C ARG A 75 1.34 -1.29 5.36
N GLN A 76 2.31 -2.10 4.96
CA GLN A 76 3.66 -1.58 4.76
C GLN A 76 3.66 -0.56 3.62
N PRO A 77 4.37 0.57 3.78
CA PRO A 77 4.55 1.54 2.71
C PRO A 77 5.14 0.84 1.48
N LYS A 78 4.56 1.09 0.31
CA LYS A 78 5.15 0.61 -0.94
C LYS A 78 6.49 1.30 -1.11
N PHE A 79 7.57 0.52 -1.16
CA PHE A 79 8.87 1.06 -1.51
C PHE A 79 8.90 1.32 -3.02
N GLU A 80 9.18 2.56 -3.41
CA GLU A 80 9.54 2.86 -4.78
C GLU A 80 11.03 2.55 -4.97
N ARG A 81 11.35 1.59 -5.85
CA ARG A 81 12.75 1.38 -6.25
C ARG A 81 13.11 2.45 -7.26
N VAL A 82 13.89 3.44 -6.83
CA VAL A 82 14.54 4.39 -7.75
C VAL A 82 15.48 3.59 -8.65
N ARG A 83 15.14 3.51 -9.94
CA ARG A 83 16.02 2.95 -10.97
C ARG A 83 16.70 4.11 -11.68
N ARG A 84 18.00 3.98 -11.94
CA ARG A 84 18.65 4.88 -12.89
C ARG A 84 18.10 4.57 -14.28
N ILE A 85 17.52 5.59 -14.90
CA ILE A 85 17.10 5.67 -16.32
C ILE A 85 18.11 5.03 -17.30
N THR A 86 19.39 5.06 -16.94
CA THR A 86 20.49 5.72 -17.67
C THR A 86 20.58 7.22 -17.36
N GLY A 87 21.80 7.77 -17.38
CA GLY A 87 22.12 9.10 -16.86
C GLY A 87 21.38 10.24 -17.57
N TYR A 88 21.41 11.42 -16.94
CA TYR A 88 20.81 12.70 -17.31
C TYR A 88 19.39 12.94 -16.78
N LEU A 89 19.33 13.75 -15.71
CA LEU A 89 18.19 14.60 -15.42
C LEU A 89 18.11 15.67 -16.51
N VAL A 90 17.27 15.47 -17.52
CA VAL A 90 16.86 16.55 -18.42
C VAL A 90 15.35 16.52 -18.60
N GLY A 91 14.65 17.18 -17.68
CA GLY A 91 13.36 17.75 -17.98
C GLY A 91 13.59 18.97 -18.86
N THR A 92 13.19 18.87 -20.13
CA THR A 92 13.12 19.93 -21.16
C THR A 92 14.45 20.58 -21.63
N THR A 93 14.54 20.83 -22.94
CA THR A 93 15.75 21.24 -23.69
C THR A 93 15.95 22.77 -23.76
N ASP A 94 15.15 23.57 -23.06
CA ASP A 94 15.06 25.01 -23.38
C ASP A 94 16.02 25.94 -22.63
N ARG A 95 16.87 25.41 -21.74
CA ARG A 95 17.89 26.22 -21.03
C ARG A 95 19.21 25.49 -20.90
N TRP A 96 19.87 25.23 -22.03
CA TRP A 96 21.21 24.71 -22.03
C TRP A 96 22.19 25.76 -21.48
N ASN A 97 22.56 25.56 -20.22
CA ASN A 97 23.78 25.94 -19.52
C ASN A 97 24.82 26.80 -20.29
N ASN A 98 24.65 28.12 -20.31
CA ASN A 98 25.62 29.10 -20.84
C ASN A 98 27.02 28.99 -20.21
N ALA A 99 27.15 28.37 -19.04
CA ALA A 99 28.43 28.26 -18.33
C ALA A 99 29.47 27.38 -19.06
N LYS A 100 29.03 26.46 -19.93
CA LYS A 100 29.91 25.51 -20.64
C LYS A 100 30.48 26.05 -21.96
N GLN A 101 29.85 27.06 -22.57
CA GLN A 101 30.36 27.70 -23.81
C GLN A 101 31.58 28.60 -23.55
N ALA A 102 31.67 29.21 -22.36
CA ALA A 102 32.81 30.04 -21.98
C ALA A 102 34.11 29.21 -21.85
N GLU A 103 33.99 27.97 -21.36
CA GLU A 103 35.11 27.05 -21.14
C GLU A 103 35.73 26.54 -22.47
N GLU A 104 34.92 26.45 -23.53
CA GLU A 104 35.41 26.11 -24.87
C GLU A 104 36.12 27.29 -25.56
N HIS A 105 35.74 28.53 -25.23
CA HIS A 105 36.31 29.75 -25.80
C HIS A 105 37.67 30.14 -25.17
N GLU A 106 37.96 29.68 -23.95
CA GLU A 106 39.27 29.86 -23.28
C GLU A 106 40.32 28.81 -23.69
N ARG A 107 39.95 27.84 -24.52
CA ARG A 107 40.87 26.79 -24.96
C ARG A 107 41.88 27.35 -25.97
N VAL A 108 43.01 27.86 -25.47
CA VAL A 108 44.16 28.27 -26.28
C VAL A 108 44.68 27.06 -27.05
N LYS A 109 44.46 27.05 -28.36
CA LYS A 109 45.06 26.07 -29.26
C LYS A 109 46.52 26.43 -29.47
N HIS A 110 47.43 25.68 -28.85
CA HIS A 110 48.83 25.71 -29.25
C HIS A 110 48.94 25.16 -30.67
N GLY A 111 49.10 26.05 -31.64
CA GLY A 111 49.43 25.72 -33.02
C GLY A 111 50.94 25.60 -33.23
N LEU A 112 51.33 24.59 -33.99
CA LEU A 112 52.58 24.40 -34.73
C LEU A 112 53.89 24.29 -33.92
N HIS A 113 54.44 23.08 -33.89
CA HIS A 113 55.68 22.73 -34.59
C HIS A 113 55.61 21.26 -35.04
#